data_AF-A0A955YSR8-F1
#
_entry.id   AF-A0A955YSR8-F1
#
_cell.length_a   1.000
_cell.length_b   1.000
_cell.length_c   1.000
_cell.angle_alpha   90.00
_cell.angle_beta   90.00
_cell.angle_gamma   90.00
#
_symmetry.space_group_name_H-M   'P 1'
#
loop_
_entity.id
_entity.type
_entity.pdbx_description
1 polymer ?
#
loop_
_entity_poly.entity_id
_entity_poly.type
_entity_poly.pdbx_seq_one_letter_code
_entity_poly.pdbx_strand_id
1 'polypeptide(L)'
;ADNTFVGNLVHGELLAARHLSPESPVAGRAYYITDGEPTNPLEFFRPIIEGLGYRVPTRRLPYRPMYALGYAWELLHRLHLAPEPQVTRLHCMKAAVSHSGSLDEARRDFGYEPVHAWRDELAACVPYCREVLEEMRAGRWPR
;
A
#
# COMPACT_ATOMS: atom_id res chain seq x y z
N ALA A 1 -1.29 -4.92 5.86
CA ALA A 1 -0.60 -3.65 5.59
C ALA A 1 -1.60 -2.55 5.78
N ASP A 2 -1.23 -1.50 6.52
CA ASP A 2 -2.02 -0.26 6.54
C ASP A 2 -1.88 0.43 5.17
N ASN A 3 -2.99 0.92 4.64
CA ASN A 3 -3.00 1.72 3.41
C ASN A 3 -3.48 3.11 3.79
N THR A 4 -2.89 4.12 3.19
CA THR A 4 -3.23 5.53 3.44
C THR A 4 -3.57 6.18 2.12
N PHE A 5 -4.74 6.80 2.03
CA PHE A 5 -5.07 7.63 0.88
C PHE A 5 -4.12 8.82 0.81
N VAL A 6 -3.65 9.15 -0.39
CA VAL A 6 -2.67 10.24 -0.59
C VAL A 6 -3.19 11.59 -0.06
N GLY A 7 -4.50 11.86 -0.18
CA GLY A 7 -5.12 13.06 0.38
C GLY A 7 -5.05 13.12 1.90
N ASN A 8 -5.25 11.98 2.59
CA ASN A 8 -5.12 11.89 4.05
C ASN A 8 -3.66 12.07 4.49
N LEU A 9 -2.71 11.49 3.73
CA LEU A 9 -1.28 11.70 3.98
C LEU A 9 -0.91 13.19 3.91
N VAL A 10 -1.27 13.85 2.81
CA VAL A 10 -0.99 15.28 2.60
C VAL A 10 -1.72 16.13 3.65
N HIS A 11 -2.95 15.77 4.01
CA HIS A 11 -3.67 16.44 5.10
C HIS A 11 -2.90 16.38 6.42
N GLY A 12 -2.40 15.19 6.80
CA GLY A 12 -1.57 15.01 7.99
C GLY A 12 -0.27 15.81 7.95
N GLU A 13 0.43 15.83 6.81
CA GLU A 13 1.64 16.62 6.61
C GLU A 13 1.39 18.13 6.77
N LEU A 14 0.29 18.64 6.19
CA LEU A 14 -0.09 20.04 6.31
C LEU A 14 -0.46 20.41 7.75
N LEU A 15 -1.14 19.53 8.49
CA LEU A 15 -1.44 19.75 9.91
C LEU A 15 -0.15 19.76 10.75
N ALA A 16 0.73 18.78 10.55
CA ALA A 16 2.01 18.73 11.23
C ALA A 16 2.84 19.98 10.97
N ALA A 17 2.91 20.44 9.72
CA ALA A 17 3.62 21.66 9.34
C ALA A 17 3.06 22.92 10.01
N ARG A 18 1.73 23.03 10.15
CA ARG A 18 1.09 24.16 10.85
C ARG A 18 1.37 24.19 12.35
N HIS A 19 1.59 23.03 12.95
CA HIS A 19 1.88 22.89 14.38
C HIS A 19 3.37 22.79 14.67
N LEU A 20 4.24 22.95 13.67
CA LEU A 20 5.69 22.85 13.84
C LEU A 20 6.26 24.18 14.34
N SER A 21 6.65 24.21 15.62
CA SER A 21 7.42 25.29 16.24
C SER A 21 8.47 24.71 17.20
N PRO A 22 9.52 25.46 17.61
CA PRO A 22 10.54 24.97 18.53
C PRO A 22 9.99 24.44 19.87
N GLU A 23 8.88 25.00 20.35
CA GLU A 23 8.22 24.61 21.60
C GLU A 23 7.14 23.53 21.40
N SER A 24 6.85 23.16 20.15
CA SER A 24 5.80 22.19 19.83
C SER A 24 6.23 20.76 20.10
N PRO A 25 5.35 19.88 20.61
CA PRO A 25 5.63 18.45 20.72
C PRO A 25 5.91 17.79 19.36
N VAL A 26 5.49 18.41 18.25
CA VAL A 26 5.73 17.92 16.88
C VAL A 26 7.20 17.99 16.50
N ALA A 27 7.97 18.94 17.06
CA ALA A 27 9.37 19.13 16.71
C ALA A 27 10.23 17.92 17.14
N GLY A 28 10.88 17.28 16.17
CA GLY A 28 11.77 16.14 16.41
C GLY A 28 11.06 14.81 16.66
N ARG A 29 9.74 14.73 16.47
CA ARG A 29 8.97 13.48 16.57
C ARG A 29 8.65 12.88 15.21
N ALA A 30 8.51 11.56 15.19
CA ALA A 30 8.03 10.79 14.05
C ALA A 30 6.62 10.30 14.33
N TYR A 31 5.71 10.46 13.37
CA TYR A 31 4.30 10.14 13.50
C TYR A 31 3.86 9.14 12.44
N TYR A 32 2.90 8.29 12.78
CA TYR A 32 2.17 7.49 11.78
C TYR A 32 0.99 8.29 11.24
N ILE A 33 0.92 8.43 9.92
CA ILE A 33 -0.23 8.99 9.21
C ILE A 33 -0.90 7.86 8.43
N THR A 34 -2.05 7.42 8.91
CA THR A 34 -2.82 6.32 8.33
C THR A 34 -4.31 6.66 8.28
N ASP A 35 -5.07 5.85 7.55
CA ASP A 35 -6.53 6.01 7.46
C ASP A 35 -7.25 5.46 8.71
N GLY A 36 -6.52 4.90 9.68
CA GLY A 36 -7.07 4.38 10.94
C GLY A 36 -7.87 3.09 10.81
N GLU A 37 -7.93 2.50 9.61
CA GLU A 37 -8.66 1.27 9.31
C GLU A 37 -7.71 0.17 8.76
N PRO A 38 -7.03 -0.59 9.64
CA PRO A 38 -6.16 -1.69 9.22
C PRO A 38 -6.95 -2.71 8.41
N THR A 39 -6.69 -2.77 7.11
CA THR A 39 -7.46 -3.59 6.18
C THR A 39 -6.62 -4.75 5.64
N ASN A 40 -7.26 -5.90 5.43
CA ASN A 40 -6.62 -7.01 4.73
C ASN A 40 -6.26 -6.57 3.30
N PRO A 41 -5.00 -6.74 2.82
CA PRO A 41 -4.61 -6.29 1.48
C PRO A 41 -5.48 -6.83 0.35
N LEU A 42 -5.98 -8.07 0.47
CA LEU A 42 -6.87 -8.66 -0.54
C LEU A 42 -8.24 -7.95 -0.57
N GLU A 43 -8.77 -7.62 0.61
CA GLU A 43 -10.02 -6.87 0.73
C GLU A 43 -9.85 -5.41 0.30
N PHE A 44 -8.67 -4.83 0.53
CA PHE A 44 -8.32 -3.52 0.01
C PHE A 44 -8.40 -3.52 -1.52
N PHE A 45 -7.76 -4.47 -2.22
CA PHE A 45 -7.80 -4.51 -3.69
C PHE A 45 -9.10 -5.06 -4.30
N ARG A 46 -10.02 -5.62 -3.51
CA ARG A 46 -11.27 -6.23 -4.00
C ARG A 46 -12.07 -5.31 -4.93
N PRO A 47 -12.35 -4.02 -4.61
CA PRO A 47 -13.14 -3.14 -5.47
C PRO A 47 -12.51 -2.96 -6.85
N ILE A 48 -11.18 -2.91 -6.94
CA ILE A 48 -10.46 -2.81 -8.22
C ILE A 48 -10.57 -4.12 -8.99
N ILE A 49 -10.29 -5.26 -8.35
CA ILE A 49 -10.31 -6.57 -9.00
C ILE A 49 -11.71 -6.85 -9.59
N GLU A 50 -12.75 -6.66 -8.78
CA GLU A 50 -14.13 -6.88 -9.19
C GLU A 50 -14.61 -5.80 -10.19
N GLY A 51 -14.22 -4.54 -10.00
CA GLY A 51 -14.53 -3.43 -10.92
C GLY A 51 -13.91 -3.58 -12.31
N LEU A 52 -12.83 -4.36 -12.43
CA LEU A 52 -12.21 -4.77 -13.69
C LEU A 52 -12.81 -6.06 -14.28
N GLY A 53 -13.80 -6.67 -13.62
CA GLY A 53 -14.47 -7.89 -14.07
C GLY A 53 -13.74 -9.19 -13.71
N TYR A 54 -12.74 -9.15 -12.83
CA TYR A 54 -12.03 -10.34 -12.36
C TYR A 54 -12.63 -10.89 -11.06
N ARG A 55 -12.36 -12.17 -10.80
CA ARG A 55 -12.71 -12.81 -9.53
C ARG A 55 -11.56 -12.69 -8.54
N VAL A 56 -11.87 -12.32 -7.30
CA VAL A 56 -10.88 -12.26 -6.23
C VAL A 56 -10.29 -13.65 -5.97
N PRO A 57 -8.95 -13.78 -5.87
CA PRO A 57 -8.30 -15.04 -5.55
C PRO A 57 -8.78 -15.62 -4.21
N THR A 58 -9.16 -16.89 -4.19
CA THR A 58 -9.62 -17.59 -2.96
C THR A 58 -8.58 -18.51 -2.36
N ARG A 59 -7.52 -18.83 -3.11
CA ARG A 59 -6.46 -19.75 -2.67
C ARG A 59 -5.46 -19.02 -1.79
N ARG A 60 -5.12 -19.64 -0.66
CA ARG A 60 -4.08 -19.16 0.25
C ARG A 60 -2.79 -19.93 -0.01
N LEU A 61 -1.71 -19.19 -0.24
CA LEU A 61 -0.38 -19.77 -0.38
C LEU A 61 0.38 -19.63 0.96
N PRO A 62 1.01 -20.70 1.46
CA PRO A 62 1.77 -20.62 2.70
C PRO A 62 3.01 -19.73 2.54
N TYR A 63 3.31 -18.95 3.59
CA TYR A 63 4.41 -17.98 3.57
C TYR A 63 5.78 -18.63 3.30
N ARG A 64 6.13 -19.72 4.00
CA ARG A 64 7.49 -20.28 3.97
C ARG A 64 7.90 -20.76 2.56
N PRO A 65 7.06 -21.50 1.81
CA PRO A 65 7.38 -21.87 0.44
C PRO A 65 7.49 -20.66 -0.50
N MET A 66 6.60 -19.67 -0.38
CA MET A 66 6.66 -18.46 -1.20
C MET A 66 7.91 -17.62 -0.92
N TYR A 67 8.33 -17.54 0.34
CA TYR A 67 9.58 -16.91 0.74
C TYR A 67 10.80 -17.63 0.15
N ALA A 68 10.83 -18.97 0.23
CA ALA A 68 11.90 -19.77 -0.36
C ALA A 68 11.98 -19.61 -1.89
N LEU A 69 10.83 -19.57 -2.56
CA LEU A 69 10.75 -19.31 -4.00
C LEU A 69 11.31 -17.92 -4.36
N GLY A 70 10.89 -16.88 -3.64
CA GLY A 70 11.39 -15.52 -3.85
C GLY A 70 12.90 -15.43 -3.62
N TYR A 71 13.42 -16.10 -2.59
CA TYR A 71 14.86 -16.18 -2.32
C TYR A 71 15.63 -16.87 -3.45
N ALA A 72 15.13 -18.02 -3.94
CA ALA A 72 15.77 -18.74 -5.03
C ALA A 72 15.79 -17.91 -6.33
N TRP A 73 14.69 -17.23 -6.65
CA TRP A 73 14.62 -16.36 -7.82
C TRP A 73 15.58 -15.17 -7.71
N GLU A 74 15.60 -14.47 -6.57
CA GLU A 74 16.57 -13.39 -6.31
C GLU A 74 18.02 -13.86 -6.47
N LEU A 75 18.34 -15.07 -5.99
CA LEU A 75 19.68 -15.65 -6.11
C LEU A 75 20.03 -15.95 -7.57
N LEU A 76 19.12 -16.60 -8.32
CA LEU A 76 19.34 -16.91 -9.74
C LEU A 76 19.48 -15.63 -10.56
N HIS A 77 18.69 -14.60 -10.25
CA HIS A 77 18.79 -13.30 -10.91
C HIS A 77 20.14 -12.64 -10.65
N ARG A 78 20.62 -12.65 -9.39
CA ARG A 78 21.95 -12.13 -9.02
C ARG A 78 23.09 -12.86 -9.73
N LEU A 79 22.91 -14.14 -10.03
CA LEU A 79 23.85 -14.96 -10.79
C LEU A 79 23.70 -14.80 -12.32
N HIS A 80 22.84 -13.89 -12.79
CA HIS A 80 22.51 -13.69 -14.21
C HIS A 80 21.93 -14.94 -14.90
N LEU A 81 21.33 -15.84 -14.11
CA LEU A 81 20.71 -17.09 -14.58
C LEU A 81 19.19 -16.97 -14.75
N ALA A 82 18.60 -15.87 -14.29
CA ALA A 82 17.16 -15.63 -14.36
C ALA A 82 16.85 -14.13 -14.61
N PRO A 83 15.70 -13.82 -15.23
CA PRO A 83 15.22 -12.45 -15.36
C PRO A 83 14.86 -11.85 -13.99
N GLU A 84 14.56 -10.54 -14.00
CA GLU A 84 14.17 -9.81 -12.81
C GLU A 84 13.02 -10.50 -12.03
N PRO A 85 13.17 -10.70 -10.72
CA PRO A 85 12.21 -11.43 -9.92
C PRO A 85 10.88 -10.69 -9.80
N GLN A 86 9.80 -11.31 -10.28
CA GLN A 86 8.43 -10.82 -10.10
C GLN A 86 7.95 -11.01 -8.66
N VAL A 87 8.50 -12.01 -7.96
CA VAL A 87 8.23 -12.30 -6.55
C VAL A 87 9.55 -12.25 -5.78
N THR A 88 9.65 -11.29 -4.86
CA THR A 88 10.82 -11.14 -3.98
C THR A 88 10.47 -11.60 -2.57
N ARG A 89 11.49 -11.82 -1.73
CA ARG A 89 11.30 -12.04 -0.29
C ARG A 89 10.53 -10.89 0.36
N LEU A 90 10.79 -9.67 -0.09
CA LEU A 90 10.11 -8.46 0.40
C LEU A 90 8.62 -8.50 0.06
N HIS A 91 8.24 -8.88 -1.16
CA HIS A 91 6.83 -9.06 -1.54
C HIS A 91 6.13 -10.08 -0.65
N CYS A 92 6.76 -11.25 -0.44
CA CYS A 92 6.21 -12.30 0.42
C CYS A 92 6.05 -11.84 1.88
N MET A 93 7.04 -11.13 2.42
CA MET A 93 7.01 -10.62 3.80
C MET A 93 5.95 -9.53 3.98
N LYS A 94 5.87 -8.56 3.06
CA LYS A 94 4.83 -7.51 3.08
C LYS A 94 3.41 -8.08 2.97
N ALA A 95 3.24 -9.17 2.23
CA ALA A 95 1.95 -9.84 2.11
C ALA A 95 1.57 -10.69 3.34
N ALA A 96 2.57 -11.30 4.00
CA ALA A 96 2.32 -12.25 5.09
C ALA A 96 2.31 -11.63 6.50
N VAL A 97 3.03 -10.52 6.70
CA VAL A 97 3.18 -9.89 8.01
C VAL A 97 2.24 -8.68 8.10
N SER A 98 1.41 -8.66 9.14
CA SER A 98 0.54 -7.52 9.42
C SER A 98 1.33 -6.40 10.07
N HIS A 99 1.20 -5.19 9.53
CA HIS A 99 1.76 -3.96 10.09
C HIS A 99 0.69 -2.87 10.03
N SER A 100 0.53 -2.13 11.13
CA SER A 100 -0.37 -0.98 11.27
C SER A 100 0.24 0.02 12.24
N GLY A 101 0.01 1.31 12.00
CA GLY A 101 0.48 2.40 12.87
C GLY A 101 -0.66 2.94 13.74
N SER A 102 -0.35 3.38 14.96
CA SER A 102 -1.32 4.16 15.75
C SER A 102 -1.21 5.63 15.39
N LEU A 103 -2.36 6.26 15.13
CA LEU A 103 -2.48 7.69 14.89
C LEU A 103 -2.77 8.49 16.18
N ASP A 104 -2.71 7.86 17.35
CA ASP A 104 -3.01 8.52 18.64
C ASP A 104 -2.09 9.72 18.91
N GLU A 105 -0.82 9.62 18.53
CA GLU A 105 0.13 10.72 18.69
C GLU A 105 -0.18 11.89 17.75
N ALA A 106 -0.57 11.59 16.51
CA ALA A 106 -0.93 12.59 15.51
C ALA A 106 -2.23 13.31 15.87
N ARG A 107 -3.22 12.56 16.35
CA ARG A 107 -4.48 13.09 16.92
C ARG A 107 -4.23 14.04 18.08
N ARG A 108 -3.40 13.60 19.04
CA ARG A 108 -3.12 14.36 20.25
C ARG A 108 -2.32 15.63 19.97
N ASP A 109 -1.27 15.53 19.15
CA ASP A 109 -0.27 16.60 19.04
C ASP A 109 -0.66 17.66 17.98
N PHE A 110 -1.44 17.30 16.95
CA PHE A 110 -1.86 18.23 15.89
C PHE A 110 -3.28 17.98 15.33
N GLY A 111 -4.11 17.21 16.04
CA GLY A 111 -5.53 17.07 15.72
C GLY A 111 -5.83 16.30 14.43
N TYR A 112 -4.91 15.45 13.97
CA TYR A 112 -5.11 14.70 12.73
C TYR A 112 -6.25 13.67 12.86
N GLU A 113 -7.20 13.74 11.94
CA GLU A 113 -8.15 12.68 11.65
C GLU A 113 -8.20 12.46 10.13
N PRO A 114 -8.35 11.21 9.66
CA PRO A 114 -8.52 10.94 8.24
C PRO A 114 -9.85 11.56 7.75
N VAL A 115 -9.78 12.27 6.63
CA VAL A 115 -10.92 13.01 6.06
C VAL A 115 -11.53 12.32 4.84
N HIS A 116 -10.78 11.43 4.20
CA HIS A 116 -11.24 10.60 3.09
C HIS A 116 -11.41 9.14 3.53
N ALA A 117 -12.53 8.53 3.13
CA ALA A 117 -12.74 7.10 3.27
C ALA A 117 -12.07 6.36 2.09
N TRP A 118 -11.13 5.46 2.39
CA TRP A 118 -10.35 4.77 1.36
C TRP A 118 -11.21 3.99 0.35
N ARG A 119 -12.38 3.49 0.76
CA ARG A 119 -13.27 2.69 -0.12
C ARG A 119 -13.81 3.50 -1.28
N ASP A 120 -14.25 4.72 -1.00
CA ASP A 120 -14.86 5.60 -2.00
C ASP A 120 -13.80 6.07 -3.00
N GLU A 121 -12.64 6.47 -2.48
CA GLU A 121 -11.50 6.91 -3.30
C GLU A 121 -10.94 5.77 -4.16
N LEU A 122 -10.84 4.56 -3.61
CA LEU A 122 -10.32 3.40 -4.36
C LEU A 122 -11.28 2.98 -5.48
N ALA A 123 -12.59 3.04 -5.24
CA ALA A 123 -13.58 2.76 -6.28
C ALA A 123 -13.52 3.80 -7.41
N ALA A 124 -13.21 5.06 -7.09
CA ALA A 124 -13.02 6.11 -8.08
C ALA A 124 -11.81 5.86 -9.01
N CYS A 125 -10.83 5.02 -8.61
CA CYS A 125 -9.70 4.64 -9.47
C CYS A 125 -10.06 3.63 -10.56
N VAL A 126 -11.19 2.93 -10.47
CA VAL A 126 -11.54 1.81 -11.38
C VAL A 126 -11.56 2.22 -12.86
N PRO A 127 -12.13 3.38 -13.28
CA PRO A 127 -12.09 3.81 -14.68
C PRO A 127 -10.67 3.95 -15.22
N TYR A 128 -9.78 4.57 -14.44
CA TYR A 128 -8.37 4.70 -14.81
C TYR A 128 -7.66 3.34 -14.88
N CYS A 129 -7.89 2.45 -13.91
CA CYS A 129 -7.35 1.10 -13.96
C CYS A 129 -7.79 0.32 -15.20
N ARG A 130 -9.02 0.57 -15.70
CA ARG A 130 -9.53 -0.05 -16.91
C ARG A 130 -8.79 0.44 -18.15
N GLU A 131 -8.59 1.76 -18.27
CA GLU A 131 -7.81 2.36 -19.36
C GLU A 131 -6.38 1.80 -19.40
N VAL A 132 -5.69 1.78 -18.26
CA VAL A 132 -4.34 1.20 -18.13
C VAL A 132 -4.33 -0.27 -18.58
N LEU A 133 -5.32 -1.06 -18.15
CA LEU A 133 -5.42 -2.47 -18.53
C LEU A 133 -5.62 -2.65 -20.04
N GLU A 134 -6.40 -1.78 -20.68
CA GLU A 134 -6.60 -1.78 -22.13
C GLU A 134 -5.32 -1.42 -22.88
N GLU A 135 -4.54 -0.44 -22.39
CA GLU A 135 -3.24 -0.10 -22.96
C GLU A 135 -2.22 -1.23 -22.82
N MET A 136 -2.17 -1.89 -21.66
CA MET A 136 -1.31 -3.05 -21.44
C MET A 136 -1.66 -4.19 -22.39
N ARG A 137 -2.96 -4.47 -22.58
CA ARG A 137 -3.44 -5.51 -23.53
C ARG A 137 -3.12 -5.16 -24.98
N ALA A 138 -3.14 -3.88 -25.32
CA ALA A 138 -2.78 -3.40 -26.64
C ALA A 138 -1.27 -3.22 -26.85
N GLY A 139 -0.43 -3.52 -25.84
CA GLY A 139 1.02 -3.40 -25.91
C GLY A 139 1.54 -1.96 -25.96
N ARG A 140 0.73 -0.97 -25.56
CA ARG A 140 1.09 0.46 -25.58
C ARG A 140 1.67 0.96 -24.25
N TRP A 141 1.61 0.16 -23.20
CA TRP A 141 2.09 0.54 -21.87
C TRP A 141 3.62 0.68 -21.84
N PRO A 142 4.17 1.81 -21.35
CA PRO A 142 5.62 1.99 -21.23
C PRO A 142 6.19 0.95 -20.25
N ARG A 143 7.21 0.20 -20.70
CA ARG A 143 7.96 -0.76 -19.88
C ARG A 143 9.14 -0.09 -19.19
#